data_AF-A0A940JGL1-F1
#
_entry.id   AF-A0A940JGL1-F1
#
_cell.length_a   1.000
_cell.length_b   1.000
_cell.length_c   1.000
_cell.angle_alpha   90.00
_cell.angle_beta   90.00
_cell.angle_gamma   90.00
#
_symmetry.space_group_name_H-M   'P 1'
#
loop_
_entity.id
_entity.type
_entity.pdbx_description
1 polymer ?
#
loop_
_entity_poly.entity_id
_entity_poly.type
_entity_poly.pdbx_seq_one_letter_code
_entity_poly.pdbx_strand_id
1 'polypeptide(L)'
;MTTTTKADHLALLERVRAALEAHMPNTDEMHTLLADLGTGIAAIGKTVVPWSFFLYVGQITHQGGILMLAAIDHHHLLAQVADFCRREWGEINHPRDPAALDDATAARDYFNRHPEDRLQTAMLHVDPQTGVDREELEYGDYLVLSTSHITKATSSLLDQWAQIEPMQCPLSVANNHYGWFVSANPVPPADQDKLPADLAAALTFARDQGCTYLLLDRDAGTTAHLPEYEW
;
A
#
# COMPACT_ATOMS: atom_id res chain seq x y z
N MET A 1 31.35 -13.62 14.65
CA MET A 1 31.11 -13.01 13.34
C MET A 1 30.21 -11.81 13.56
N THR A 2 30.64 -10.61 13.18
CA THR A 2 29.80 -9.41 13.27
C THR A 2 28.67 -9.51 12.25
N THR A 3 27.43 -9.56 12.71
CA THR A 3 26.26 -9.62 11.85
C THR A 3 26.08 -8.26 11.18
N THR A 4 26.46 -8.15 9.91
CA THR A 4 26.31 -6.92 9.12
C THR A 4 24.83 -6.65 8.87
N THR A 5 24.35 -5.46 9.21
CA THR A 5 22.93 -5.08 9.06
C THR A 5 22.62 -4.64 7.62
N LYS A 6 21.34 -4.54 7.27
CA LYS A 6 20.90 -3.94 5.99
C LYS A 6 21.46 -2.52 5.80
N ALA A 7 21.45 -1.72 6.87
CA ALA A 7 21.96 -0.35 6.85
C ALA A 7 23.47 -0.31 6.55
N ASP A 8 24.25 -1.24 7.11
CA ASP A 8 25.69 -1.32 6.86
C ASP A 8 26.00 -1.67 5.40
N HIS A 9 25.21 -2.56 4.79
CA HIS A 9 25.34 -2.89 3.37
C HIS A 9 24.97 -1.71 2.47
N LEU A 10 23.88 -0.99 2.77
CA LEU A 10 23.49 0.21 2.02
C LEU A 10 24.58 1.29 2.10
N ALA A 11 25.14 1.53 3.29
CA ALA A 11 26.23 2.48 3.48
C ALA A 11 27.52 2.05 2.75
N LEU A 12 27.78 0.75 2.62
CA LEU A 12 28.87 0.25 1.80
C LEU A 12 28.62 0.54 0.31
N LEU A 13 27.43 0.23 -0.20
CA LEU A 13 27.09 0.43 -1.61
C LEU A 13 27.12 1.91 -2.01
N GLU A 14 26.62 2.82 -1.16
CA GLU A 14 26.72 4.26 -1.43
C GLU A 14 28.17 4.76 -1.47
N ARG A 15 29.04 4.25 -0.59
CA ARG A 15 30.48 4.58 -0.65
C ARG A 15 31.13 4.07 -1.93
N VAL A 16 30.74 2.88 -2.40
CA VAL A 16 31.22 2.35 -3.68
C VAL A 16 30.73 3.23 -4.84
N ARG A 17 29.45 3.60 -4.87
CA ARG A 17 28.88 4.49 -5.89
C ARG A 17 29.61 5.83 -5.93
N ALA A 18 29.82 6.46 -4.77
CA ALA A 18 30.55 7.71 -4.66
C ALA A 18 32.02 7.59 -5.10
N ALA A 19 32.68 6.47 -4.80
CA ALA A 19 34.05 6.22 -5.26
C ALA A 19 34.12 6.06 -6.79
N LEU A 20 33.17 5.35 -7.40
CA LEU A 20 33.06 5.22 -8.85
C LEU A 20 32.83 6.58 -9.53
N GLU A 21 31.91 7.39 -8.99
CA GLU A 21 31.63 8.74 -9.47
C GLU A 21 32.86 9.65 -9.44
N ALA A 22 33.70 9.53 -8.42
CA ALA A 22 34.89 10.37 -8.25
C ALA A 22 36.11 9.93 -9.09
N HIS A 23 36.24 8.66 -9.47
CA HIS A 23 37.48 8.11 -10.02
C HIS A 23 37.36 7.52 -11.44
N MET A 24 36.14 7.36 -11.96
CA MET A 24 35.92 6.77 -13.28
C MET A 24 35.76 7.83 -14.38
N PRO A 25 35.96 7.45 -15.67
CA PRO A 25 35.81 8.37 -16.79
C PRO A 25 34.41 8.98 -16.87
N ASN A 26 34.37 10.27 -17.22
CA ASN A 26 33.11 11.00 -17.42
C ASN A 26 32.53 10.68 -18.80
N THR A 27 31.84 9.53 -18.91
CA THR A 27 31.18 9.06 -20.14
C THR A 27 29.68 8.84 -19.90
N ASP A 28 28.87 8.92 -20.95
CA ASP A 28 27.42 8.67 -20.87
C ASP A 28 27.10 7.26 -20.34
N GLU A 29 27.92 6.27 -20.70
CA GLU A 29 27.83 4.90 -20.17
C GLU A 29 28.06 4.86 -18.65
N MET A 30 29.04 5.61 -18.15
CA MET A 30 29.31 5.69 -16.71
C MET A 30 28.20 6.42 -15.96
N HIS A 31 27.65 7.49 -16.53
CA HIS A 31 26.47 8.17 -15.97
C HIS A 31 25.27 7.24 -15.87
N THR A 32 24.99 6.46 -16.93
CA THR A 32 23.91 5.47 -16.94
C THR A 32 24.12 4.43 -15.84
N LEU A 33 25.33 3.87 -15.74
CA LEU A 33 25.65 2.89 -14.71
C LEU A 33 25.50 3.44 -13.27
N LEU A 34 25.93 4.68 -13.03
CA LEU A 34 25.79 5.31 -11.72
C LEU A 34 24.32 5.59 -11.36
N ALA A 35 23.50 5.96 -12.35
CA ALA A 35 22.06 6.13 -12.18
C ALA A 35 21.37 4.78 -11.89
N ASP A 36 21.73 3.71 -12.60
CA ASP A 36 21.22 2.36 -12.36
C ASP A 36 21.62 1.86 -10.97
N LEU A 37 22.87 2.07 -10.57
CA LEU A 37 23.37 1.70 -9.24
C LEU A 37 22.65 2.47 -8.13
N GLY A 38 22.45 3.79 -8.30
CA GLY A 38 21.68 4.61 -7.37
C GLY A 38 20.23 4.13 -7.23
N THR A 39 19.59 3.80 -8.36
CA THR A 39 18.23 3.24 -8.38
C THR A 39 18.17 1.91 -7.64
N GLY A 40 19.15 1.02 -7.88
CA GLY A 40 19.25 -0.27 -7.18
C GLY A 40 19.46 -0.13 -5.67
N ILE A 41 20.34 0.78 -5.23
CA ILE A 41 20.56 1.05 -3.81
C ILE A 41 19.29 1.59 -3.15
N ALA A 42 18.61 2.54 -3.81
CA ALA A 42 17.35 3.08 -3.32
C ALA A 42 16.25 2.01 -3.21
N ALA A 43 16.16 1.10 -4.19
CA ALA A 43 15.22 -0.02 -4.16
C ALA A 43 15.47 -0.96 -2.97
N ILE A 44 16.74 -1.34 -2.73
CA ILE A 44 17.14 -2.13 -1.56
C ILE A 44 16.78 -1.37 -0.28
N GLY A 45 16.98 -0.05 -0.23
CA GLY A 45 16.62 0.80 0.92
C GLY A 45 15.14 0.72 1.29
N LYS A 46 14.26 0.77 0.29
CA LYS A 46 12.80 0.89 0.48
C LYS A 46 12.10 -0.41 0.87
N THR A 47 12.57 -1.57 0.39
CA THR A 47 11.86 -2.85 0.58
C THR A 47 12.56 -3.77 1.58
N VAL A 48 11.81 -4.61 2.30
CA VAL A 48 12.39 -5.57 3.25
C VAL A 48 13.14 -6.68 2.51
N VAL A 49 12.61 -7.11 1.35
CA VAL A 49 13.26 -8.04 0.41
C VAL A 49 13.08 -7.45 -1.00
N PRO A 50 14.16 -7.02 -1.69
CA PRO A 50 14.06 -6.31 -2.97
C PRO A 50 14.00 -7.23 -4.20
N TRP A 51 14.08 -8.54 -4.02
CA TRP A 51 14.02 -9.54 -5.09
C TRP A 51 12.98 -10.61 -4.76
N SER A 52 12.46 -11.26 -5.79
CA SER A 52 11.54 -12.37 -5.62
C SER A 52 12.25 -13.57 -4.99
N PHE A 53 11.56 -14.30 -4.13
CA PHE A 53 12.09 -15.52 -3.53
C PHE A 53 11.00 -16.58 -3.38
N PHE A 54 11.42 -17.84 -3.26
CA PHE A 54 10.52 -18.94 -2.96
C PHE A 54 10.37 -19.11 -1.46
N LEU A 55 9.13 -19.23 -1.00
CA LEU A 55 8.78 -19.55 0.37
C LEU A 55 8.09 -20.91 0.40
N TYR A 56 8.66 -21.87 1.13
CA TYR A 56 8.05 -23.15 1.39
C TYR A 56 7.14 -23.03 2.60
N VAL A 57 5.85 -23.26 2.41
CA VAL A 57 4.85 -23.19 3.47
C VAL A 57 4.25 -24.56 3.75
N GLY A 58 3.97 -24.82 5.01
CA GLY A 58 3.28 -26.02 5.48
C GLY A 58 2.08 -25.62 6.33
N GLN A 59 0.96 -26.29 6.12
CA GLN A 59 -0.23 -26.18 6.95
C GLN A 59 -0.50 -27.54 7.58
N ILE A 60 -0.52 -27.60 8.91
CA ILE A 60 -0.93 -28.77 9.66
C ILE A 60 -2.30 -28.47 10.28
N THR A 61 -3.33 -29.19 9.84
CA THR A 61 -4.66 -29.15 10.45
C THR A 61 -4.78 -30.30 11.43
N HIS A 62 -5.03 -30.00 12.69
CA HIS A 62 -5.17 -30.99 13.78
C HIS A 62 -6.33 -30.61 14.70
N GLN A 63 -6.68 -31.44 15.69
CA GLN A 63 -7.85 -31.20 16.56
C GLN A 63 -7.82 -29.85 17.30
N GLY A 64 -6.63 -29.31 17.58
CA GLY A 64 -6.44 -28.05 18.28
C GLY A 64 -6.47 -26.79 17.39
N GLY A 65 -6.56 -26.95 16.06
CA GLY A 65 -6.59 -25.86 15.11
C GLY A 65 -5.64 -26.05 13.92
N ILE A 66 -5.17 -24.92 13.38
CA ILE A 66 -4.29 -24.88 12.22
C ILE A 66 -2.93 -24.31 12.64
N LEU A 67 -1.87 -25.07 12.37
CA LEU A 67 -0.49 -24.61 12.50
C LEU A 67 0.06 -24.26 11.12
N MET A 68 0.50 -23.01 10.96
CA MET A 68 1.18 -22.52 9.76
C MET A 68 2.69 -22.53 9.98
N LEU A 69 3.42 -23.08 9.03
CA LEU A 69 4.87 -23.20 9.00
C LEU A 69 5.40 -22.52 7.73
N ALA A 70 6.56 -21.90 7.82
CA ALA A 70 7.21 -21.25 6.69
C ALA A 70 8.73 -21.39 6.77
N ALA A 71 9.36 -21.61 5.62
CA ALA A 71 10.81 -21.70 5.49
C ALA A 71 11.29 -21.25 4.11
N ILE A 72 12.55 -20.82 4.02
CA ILE A 72 13.18 -20.42 2.75
C ILE A 72 13.61 -21.61 1.88
N ASP A 73 13.57 -22.83 2.43
CA ASP A 73 13.81 -24.07 1.69
C ASP A 73 13.02 -25.24 2.27
N HIS A 74 12.93 -26.32 1.49
CA HIS A 74 12.20 -27.53 1.85
C HIS A 74 12.78 -28.24 3.09
N HIS A 75 14.10 -28.23 3.29
CA HIS A 75 14.74 -28.94 4.39
C HIS A 75 14.34 -28.32 5.74
N HIS A 76 14.37 -27.00 5.84
CA HIS A 76 13.93 -26.29 7.04
C HIS A 76 12.42 -26.37 7.27
N LEU A 77 11.60 -26.46 6.20
CA LEU A 77 10.17 -26.73 6.38
C LEU A 77 9.95 -28.13 6.97
N LEU A 78 10.63 -29.14 6.43
CA LEU A 78 10.49 -30.52 6.89
C LEU A 78 10.96 -30.69 8.34
N ALA A 79 12.03 -30.03 8.75
CA ALA A 79 12.48 -30.02 10.15
C ALA A 79 11.39 -29.48 11.09
N GLN A 80 10.73 -28.37 10.73
CA GLN A 80 9.61 -27.81 11.52
C GLN A 80 8.41 -28.75 11.60
N VAL A 81 8.07 -29.41 10.48
CA VAL A 81 7.01 -30.42 10.44
C VAL A 81 7.36 -31.61 11.34
N ALA A 82 8.59 -32.11 11.27
CA ALA A 82 9.06 -33.20 12.10
C ALA A 82 9.04 -32.83 13.58
N ASP A 83 9.43 -31.62 13.95
CA ASP A 83 9.34 -31.13 15.33
C ASP A 83 7.90 -31.15 15.86
N PHE A 84 6.91 -30.81 15.03
CA PHE A 84 5.51 -31.01 15.38
C PHE A 84 5.19 -32.49 15.61
N CYS A 85 5.52 -33.36 14.66
CA CYS A 85 5.24 -34.79 14.76
C CYS A 85 5.90 -35.44 15.98
N ARG A 86 7.11 -35.02 16.37
CA ARG A 86 7.82 -35.53 17.55
C ARG A 86 7.14 -35.10 18.85
N ARG A 87 6.59 -33.89 18.93
CA ARG A 87 5.84 -33.41 20.10
C ARG A 87 4.54 -34.18 20.28
N GLU A 88 3.81 -34.38 19.20
CA GLU A 88 2.51 -35.06 19.21
C GLU A 88 2.61 -36.60 19.07
N TRP A 89 3.83 -37.16 19.06
CA TRP A 89 4.07 -38.58 18.77
C TRP A 89 3.32 -39.55 19.69
N GLY A 90 2.96 -39.11 20.91
CA GLY A 90 2.15 -39.89 21.84
C GLY A 90 0.79 -40.29 21.27
N GLU A 91 0.19 -39.47 20.42
CA GLU A 91 -1.16 -39.67 19.88
C GLU A 91 -1.27 -40.93 19.00
N ILE A 92 -0.18 -41.29 18.30
CA ILE A 92 -0.16 -42.49 17.45
C ILE A 92 0.17 -43.78 18.20
N ASN A 93 0.45 -43.72 19.51
CA ASN A 93 0.79 -44.85 20.37
C ASN A 93 1.87 -45.79 19.78
N HIS A 94 2.87 -45.22 19.10
CA HIS A 94 3.89 -46.00 18.41
C HIS A 94 5.14 -46.22 19.29
N PRO A 95 5.66 -47.46 19.39
CA PRO A 95 6.70 -47.79 20.39
C PRO A 95 8.11 -47.30 20.04
N ARG A 96 8.35 -46.80 18.82
CA ARG A 96 9.66 -46.24 18.46
C ARG A 96 9.85 -44.85 19.05
N ASP A 97 11.06 -44.59 19.52
CA ASP A 97 11.48 -43.25 19.96
C ASP A 97 11.54 -42.28 18.76
N PRO A 98 10.74 -41.19 18.76
CA PRO A 98 10.72 -40.21 17.68
C PRO A 98 12.02 -39.40 17.55
N ALA A 99 12.83 -39.29 18.60
CA ALA A 99 14.10 -38.56 18.55
C ALA A 99 15.19 -39.30 17.76
N ALA A 100 15.05 -40.62 17.59
CA ALA A 100 15.98 -41.44 16.82
C ALA A 100 15.65 -41.49 15.31
N LEU A 101 14.54 -40.87 14.88
CA LEU A 101 14.10 -40.86 13.49
C LEU A 101 14.56 -39.60 12.77
N ASP A 102 14.95 -39.75 11.50
CA ASP A 102 15.11 -38.60 10.60
C ASP A 102 13.77 -37.87 10.36
N ASP A 103 13.85 -36.61 9.94
CA ASP A 103 12.67 -35.74 9.84
C ASP A 103 11.63 -36.27 8.85
N ALA A 104 12.08 -36.84 7.73
CA ALA A 104 11.20 -37.42 6.72
C ALA A 104 10.43 -38.63 7.26
N THR A 105 11.12 -39.51 7.99
CA THR A 105 10.57 -40.72 8.58
C THR A 105 9.61 -40.38 9.71
N ALA A 106 9.96 -39.42 10.58
CA ALA A 106 9.08 -38.94 11.63
C ALA A 106 7.77 -38.37 11.05
N ALA A 107 7.87 -37.44 10.08
CA ALA A 107 6.68 -36.85 9.46
C ALA A 107 5.80 -37.92 8.77
N ARG A 108 6.40 -38.79 7.96
CA ARG A 108 5.69 -39.85 7.25
C ARG A 108 4.97 -40.79 8.21
N ASP A 109 5.68 -41.32 9.21
CA ASP A 109 5.13 -42.33 10.11
C ASP A 109 4.02 -41.74 11.00
N TYR A 110 4.12 -40.47 11.39
CA TYR A 110 3.07 -39.75 12.12
C TYR A 110 1.79 -39.61 11.29
N PHE A 111 1.83 -38.94 10.13
CA PHE A 111 0.62 -38.68 9.34
C PHE A 111 -0.02 -39.94 8.76
N ASN A 112 0.76 -41.01 8.52
CA ASN A 112 0.20 -42.30 8.13
C ASN A 112 -0.60 -43.00 9.24
N ARG A 113 -0.24 -42.74 10.51
CA ARG A 113 -0.87 -43.37 11.68
C ARG A 113 -1.89 -42.46 12.36
N HIS A 114 -1.86 -41.16 12.06
CA HIS A 114 -2.83 -40.18 12.52
C HIS A 114 -3.51 -39.47 11.33
N PRO A 115 -4.41 -40.15 10.59
CA PRO A 115 -5.01 -39.59 9.37
C PRO A 115 -6.00 -38.42 9.61
N GLU A 116 -6.40 -38.20 10.87
CA GLU A 116 -7.20 -37.04 11.29
C GLU A 116 -6.40 -35.73 11.15
N ASP A 117 -5.09 -35.81 11.39
CA ASP A 117 -4.18 -34.70 11.17
C ASP A 117 -3.74 -34.66 9.71
N ARG A 118 -3.75 -33.47 9.10
CA ARG A 118 -3.44 -33.28 7.68
C ARG A 118 -2.34 -32.27 7.49
N LEU A 119 -1.27 -32.69 6.80
CA LEU A 119 -0.23 -31.82 6.28
C LEU A 119 -0.52 -31.46 4.83
N GLN A 120 -0.52 -30.16 4.52
CA GLN A 120 -0.48 -29.64 3.17
C GLN A 120 0.75 -28.75 3.03
N THR A 121 1.48 -28.89 1.93
CA THR A 121 2.66 -28.07 1.65
C THR A 121 2.55 -27.39 0.30
N ALA A 122 3.02 -26.16 0.21
CA ALA A 122 3.11 -25.43 -1.04
C ALA A 122 4.44 -24.67 -1.13
N MET A 123 4.90 -24.42 -2.35
CA MET A 123 5.97 -23.49 -2.64
C MET A 123 5.34 -22.23 -3.24
N LEU A 124 5.49 -21.10 -2.55
CA LEU A 124 4.96 -19.81 -2.97
C LEU A 124 6.09 -18.99 -3.61
N HIS A 125 5.80 -18.36 -4.73
CA HIS A 125 6.63 -17.29 -5.26
C HIS A 125 6.21 -15.99 -4.56
N VAL A 126 7.13 -15.38 -3.82
CA VAL A 126 6.91 -14.11 -3.14
C VAL A 126 7.65 -13.04 -3.90
N ASP A 127 6.90 -12.18 -4.55
CA ASP A 127 7.44 -11.00 -5.22
C ASP A 127 7.67 -9.86 -4.22
N PRO A 128 8.69 -9.02 -4.45
CA PRO A 128 8.93 -7.86 -3.60
C PRO A 128 7.70 -6.97 -3.65
N GLN A 129 7.06 -6.73 -2.50
CA GLN A 129 6.10 -5.65 -2.38
C GLN A 129 6.89 -4.33 -2.47
N THR A 130 7.06 -3.83 -3.69
CA THR A 130 7.32 -2.42 -3.92
C THR A 130 6.14 -1.70 -3.28
N GLY A 131 6.36 -0.93 -2.22
CA GLY A 131 5.29 -0.19 -1.56
C GLY A 131 4.44 0.58 -2.58
N VAL A 132 3.17 0.85 -2.24
CA VAL A 132 2.16 1.47 -3.12
C VAL A 132 2.82 2.41 -4.13
N ASP A 133 2.74 2.04 -5.40
CA ASP A 133 3.34 2.85 -6.46
C ASP A 133 2.68 4.22 -6.42
N ARG A 134 3.47 5.27 -6.22
CA ARG A 134 2.93 6.64 -6.23
C ARG A 134 2.39 7.00 -7.61
N GLU A 135 2.85 6.33 -8.67
CA GLU A 135 2.33 6.51 -10.02
C GLU A 135 0.94 5.88 -10.22
N GLU A 136 0.57 4.90 -9.38
CA GLU A 136 -0.78 4.32 -9.35
C GLU A 136 -1.77 5.12 -8.47
N LEU A 137 -1.29 6.08 -7.69
CA LEU A 137 -2.10 6.92 -6.83
C LEU A 137 -2.39 8.28 -7.48
N GLU A 138 -3.66 8.68 -7.44
CA GLU A 138 -4.05 10.03 -7.81
C GLU A 138 -3.76 11.00 -6.66
N TYR A 139 -2.93 12.00 -6.92
CA TYR A 139 -2.73 13.16 -6.04
C TYR A 139 -3.36 14.39 -6.67
N GLY A 140 -4.06 15.18 -5.87
CA GLY A 140 -4.68 16.42 -6.32
C GLY A 140 -4.51 17.52 -5.29
N ASP A 141 -4.41 18.75 -5.77
CA ASP A 141 -4.42 19.94 -4.94
C ASP A 141 -5.85 20.44 -4.76
N TYR A 142 -6.17 20.91 -3.56
CA TYR A 142 -7.46 21.51 -3.25
C TYR A 142 -7.28 22.92 -2.71
N LEU A 143 -8.17 23.82 -3.12
CA LEU A 143 -8.24 25.17 -2.60
C LEU A 143 -9.26 25.23 -1.47
N VAL A 144 -8.94 25.90 -0.36
CA VAL A 144 -9.87 26.13 0.74
C VAL A 144 -10.34 27.59 0.74
N LEU A 145 -11.64 27.82 0.70
CA LEU A 145 -12.26 29.15 0.69
C LEU A 145 -13.42 29.24 1.68
N SER A 146 -13.69 30.44 2.19
CA SER A 146 -14.85 30.68 3.05
C SER A 146 -16.16 30.33 2.35
N THR A 147 -17.13 29.78 3.10
CA THR A 147 -18.51 29.61 2.60
C THR A 147 -19.19 30.94 2.28
N SER A 148 -18.66 32.09 2.72
CA SER A 148 -19.19 33.41 2.36
C SER A 148 -19.09 33.71 0.85
N HIS A 149 -18.29 32.97 0.10
CA HIS A 149 -18.17 33.14 -1.36
C HIS A 149 -19.33 32.53 -2.17
N ILE A 150 -20.26 31.86 -1.51
CA ILE A 150 -21.49 31.37 -2.10
C ILE A 150 -22.70 31.95 -1.35
N THR A 151 -23.84 32.00 -2.02
CA THR A 151 -25.11 32.42 -1.42
C THR A 151 -25.73 31.30 -0.59
N LYS A 152 -26.63 31.65 0.34
CA LYS A 152 -27.45 30.70 1.09
C LYS A 152 -28.28 29.76 0.21
N ALA A 153 -28.70 30.25 -0.97
CA ALA A 153 -29.45 29.43 -1.93
C ALA A 153 -28.55 28.32 -2.49
N THR A 154 -27.32 28.68 -2.88
CA THR A 154 -26.30 27.74 -3.33
C THR A 154 -25.89 26.77 -2.23
N SER A 155 -25.74 27.22 -0.98
CA SER A 155 -25.42 26.33 0.15
C SER A 155 -26.51 25.27 0.36
N SER A 156 -27.77 25.68 0.31
CA SER A 156 -28.92 24.77 0.42
C SER A 156 -28.98 23.77 -0.73
N LEU A 157 -28.52 24.16 -1.92
CA LEU A 157 -28.42 23.28 -3.08
C LEU A 157 -27.29 22.26 -2.93
N LEU A 158 -26.13 22.68 -2.42
CA LEU A 158 -25.01 21.78 -2.12
C LEU A 158 -25.38 20.74 -1.05
N ASP A 159 -26.15 21.14 -0.03
CA ASP A 159 -26.70 20.20 0.95
C ASP A 159 -27.61 19.15 0.30
N GLN A 160 -28.44 19.55 -0.66
CA GLN A 160 -29.29 18.61 -1.40
C GLN A 160 -28.45 17.66 -2.26
N TRP A 161 -27.46 18.18 -2.99
CA TRP A 161 -26.59 17.36 -3.82
C TRP A 161 -25.75 16.36 -3.01
N ALA A 162 -25.32 16.74 -1.80
CA ALA A 162 -24.60 15.84 -0.91
C ALA A 162 -25.44 14.65 -0.41
N GLN A 163 -26.78 14.69 -0.56
CA GLN A 163 -27.69 13.62 -0.16
C GLN A 163 -28.19 12.75 -1.32
N ILE A 164 -27.84 13.10 -2.56
CA ILE A 164 -28.30 12.40 -3.78
C ILE A 164 -27.13 11.61 -4.37
N GLU A 165 -27.42 10.52 -5.10
CA GLU A 165 -26.38 9.77 -5.81
C GLU A 165 -25.59 10.68 -6.77
N PRO A 166 -24.25 10.64 -6.78
CA PRO A 166 -23.42 11.54 -7.58
C PRO A 166 -23.75 11.57 -9.08
N MET A 167 -24.23 10.45 -9.64
CA MET A 167 -24.62 10.36 -11.06
C MET A 167 -25.86 11.20 -11.41
N GLN A 168 -26.62 11.64 -10.41
CA GLN A 168 -27.84 12.44 -10.59
C GLN A 168 -27.59 13.94 -10.34
N CYS A 169 -26.37 14.30 -9.92
CA CYS A 169 -25.95 15.67 -9.65
C CYS A 169 -24.99 16.17 -10.74
N PRO A 170 -24.98 17.48 -11.04
CA PRO A 170 -24.06 18.05 -12.03
C PRO A 170 -22.59 17.99 -11.58
N LEU A 171 -22.35 17.81 -10.28
CA LEU A 171 -21.04 17.73 -9.66
C LEU A 171 -21.07 16.84 -8.42
N SER A 172 -19.94 16.20 -8.14
CA SER A 172 -19.75 15.42 -6.92
C SER A 172 -19.52 16.36 -5.74
N VAL A 173 -20.38 16.26 -4.73
CA VAL A 173 -20.33 17.05 -3.49
C VAL A 173 -20.27 16.08 -2.32
N ALA A 174 -19.33 16.31 -1.42
CA ALA A 174 -19.35 15.76 -0.08
C ALA A 174 -19.56 16.91 0.91
N ASN A 175 -20.43 16.75 1.89
CA ASN A 175 -20.55 17.72 2.97
C ASN A 175 -19.66 17.33 4.16
N ASN A 176 -19.26 18.33 4.92
CA ASN A 176 -18.77 18.16 6.29
C ASN A 176 -19.66 19.02 7.22
N HIS A 177 -19.41 19.01 8.53
CA HIS A 177 -20.23 19.79 9.48
C HIS A 177 -20.14 21.33 9.29
N TYR A 178 -19.19 21.82 8.50
CA TYR A 178 -18.84 23.23 8.37
C TYR A 178 -18.83 23.74 6.92
N GLY A 179 -19.22 22.91 5.93
CA GLY A 179 -19.21 23.26 4.52
C GLY A 179 -19.14 22.05 3.58
N TRP A 180 -18.53 22.22 2.40
CA TRP A 180 -18.62 21.27 1.29
C TRP A 180 -17.30 21.10 0.55
N PHE A 181 -16.98 19.85 0.22
CA PHE A 181 -15.89 19.47 -0.67
C PHE A 181 -16.46 19.15 -2.06
N VAL A 182 -15.95 19.86 -3.07
CA VAL A 182 -16.52 19.90 -4.41
C VAL A 182 -15.44 19.67 -5.45
N SER A 183 -15.74 18.83 -6.44
CA SER A 183 -14.87 18.67 -7.62
C SER A 183 -14.81 19.96 -8.43
N ALA A 184 -13.61 20.48 -8.69
CA ALA A 184 -13.39 21.64 -9.57
C ALA A 184 -13.26 21.24 -11.05
N ASN A 185 -13.39 19.95 -11.38
CA ASN A 185 -13.34 19.48 -12.76
C ASN A 185 -14.44 20.11 -13.62
N PRO A 186 -14.17 20.41 -14.91
CA PRO A 186 -15.17 20.97 -15.80
C PRO A 186 -16.44 20.11 -15.86
N VAL A 187 -17.59 20.73 -15.61
CA VAL A 187 -18.89 20.09 -15.71
C VAL A 187 -19.27 19.93 -17.19
N PRO A 188 -19.90 18.80 -17.59
CA PRO A 188 -20.36 18.60 -18.96
C PRO A 188 -21.23 19.77 -19.47
N PRO A 189 -21.15 20.14 -20.76
CA PRO A 189 -21.91 21.26 -21.31
C PRO A 189 -23.42 21.20 -21.06
N ALA A 190 -24.00 20.01 -21.01
CA ALA A 190 -25.42 19.79 -20.74
C ALA A 190 -25.86 20.18 -19.31
N ASP A 191 -24.91 20.27 -18.39
CA ASP A 191 -25.15 20.51 -16.97
C ASP A 191 -24.65 21.88 -16.49
N GLN A 192 -23.95 22.65 -17.34
CA GLN A 192 -23.38 23.95 -16.98
C GLN A 192 -24.45 24.96 -16.53
N ASP A 193 -25.61 24.97 -17.19
CA ASP A 193 -26.73 25.85 -16.84
C ASP A 193 -27.38 25.50 -15.49
N LYS A 194 -27.05 24.34 -14.91
CA LYS A 194 -27.55 23.91 -13.59
C LYS A 194 -26.70 24.44 -12.44
N LEU A 195 -25.51 24.98 -12.71
CA LEU A 195 -24.65 25.55 -11.68
C LEU A 195 -25.08 26.97 -11.32
N PRO A 196 -25.27 27.26 -10.03
CA PRO A 196 -25.34 28.64 -9.55
C PRO A 196 -24.10 29.44 -9.96
N ALA A 197 -24.29 30.71 -10.33
CA ALA A 197 -23.23 31.56 -10.86
C ALA A 197 -22.09 31.81 -9.85
N ASP A 198 -22.41 31.90 -8.57
CA ASP A 198 -21.44 32.05 -7.47
C ASP A 198 -20.56 30.80 -7.32
N LEU A 199 -21.14 29.61 -7.35
CA LEU A 199 -20.41 28.34 -7.32
C LEU A 199 -19.55 28.17 -8.58
N ALA A 200 -20.09 28.47 -9.76
CA ALA A 200 -19.33 28.40 -11.01
C ALA A 200 -18.10 29.33 -11.01
N ALA A 201 -18.22 30.52 -10.42
CA ALA A 201 -17.12 31.45 -10.24
C ALA A 201 -16.06 30.91 -9.27
N ALA A 202 -16.48 30.36 -8.13
CA ALA A 202 -15.57 29.77 -7.14
C ALA A 202 -14.80 28.55 -7.69
N LEU A 203 -15.49 27.64 -8.40
CA LEU A 203 -14.86 26.49 -9.06
C LEU A 203 -13.89 26.94 -10.16
N THR A 204 -14.25 28.00 -10.90
CA THR A 204 -13.36 28.58 -11.91
C THR A 204 -12.10 29.16 -11.28
N PHE A 205 -12.24 29.91 -10.20
CA PHE A 205 -11.11 30.44 -9.46
C PHE A 205 -10.19 29.33 -8.93
N ALA A 206 -10.73 28.25 -8.35
CA ALA A 206 -9.94 27.12 -7.87
C ALA A 206 -9.11 26.46 -8.97
N ARG A 207 -9.73 26.19 -10.12
CA ARG A 207 -9.01 25.66 -11.29
C ARG A 207 -7.94 26.60 -11.81
N ASP A 208 -8.18 27.91 -11.81
CA ASP A 208 -7.21 28.90 -12.28
C ASP A 208 -5.98 28.98 -11.36
N GLN A 209 -6.10 28.49 -10.11
CA GLN A 209 -4.97 28.25 -9.20
C GLN A 209 -4.31 26.87 -9.38
N GLY A 210 -4.77 26.06 -10.33
CA GLY A 210 -4.27 24.70 -10.57
C GLY A 210 -4.87 23.62 -9.66
N CYS A 211 -5.90 23.94 -8.87
CA CYS A 211 -6.53 22.98 -7.97
C CYS A 211 -7.62 22.15 -8.69
N THR A 212 -7.71 20.87 -8.34
CA THR A 212 -8.72 19.93 -8.87
C THR A 212 -9.95 19.81 -7.96
N TYR A 213 -9.86 20.31 -6.74
CA TYR A 213 -10.97 20.36 -5.77
C TYR A 213 -11.07 21.72 -5.09
N LEU A 214 -12.28 22.03 -4.63
CA LEU A 214 -12.61 23.19 -3.82
C LEU A 214 -13.23 22.71 -2.49
N LEU A 215 -12.65 23.14 -1.37
CA LEU A 215 -13.25 23.02 -0.05
C LEU A 215 -13.84 24.38 0.35
N LEU A 216 -15.16 24.46 0.42
CA LEU A 216 -15.86 25.57 1.05
C LEU A 216 -15.96 25.27 2.54
N ASP A 217 -15.30 26.06 3.37
CA ASP A 217 -15.25 25.89 4.83
C ASP A 217 -15.65 27.20 5.51
N ARG A 218 -16.56 27.15 6.47
CA ARG A 218 -17.04 28.31 7.21
C ARG A 218 -15.90 29.15 7.80
N ASP A 219 -14.84 28.52 8.27
CA ASP A 219 -13.75 29.17 9.01
C ASP A 219 -12.54 29.51 8.13
N ALA A 220 -12.61 29.22 6.82
CA ALA A 220 -11.53 29.54 5.89
C ALA A 220 -11.49 31.03 5.50
N GLY A 221 -10.35 31.44 4.94
CA GLY A 221 -10.13 32.80 4.46
C GLY A 221 -10.94 33.15 3.21
N THR A 222 -11.09 34.45 2.96
CA THR A 222 -11.73 34.99 1.76
C THR A 222 -10.70 35.52 0.76
N THR A 223 -11.16 35.78 -0.46
CA THR A 223 -10.38 36.41 -1.54
C THR A 223 -11.16 37.55 -2.17
N ALA A 224 -10.47 38.66 -2.47
CA ALA A 224 -11.08 39.81 -3.15
C ALA A 224 -11.49 39.52 -4.62
N HIS A 225 -11.10 38.36 -5.16
CA HIS A 225 -11.44 37.93 -6.52
C HIS A 225 -12.85 37.33 -6.64
N LEU A 226 -13.50 37.01 -5.52
CA LEU A 226 -14.85 36.45 -5.49
C LEU A 226 -15.76 37.34 -4.64
N PRO A 227 -17.06 37.46 -4.99
CA PRO A 227 -18.02 38.16 -4.14
C PRO A 227 -18.15 37.50 -2.77
N GLU A 228 -18.53 38.28 -1.76
CA GLU A 228 -18.89 37.78 -0.44
C GLU A 228 -20.38 38.04 -0.17
N TYR A 229 -21.04 37.08 0.45
CA TYR A 229 -22.46 37.12 0.79
C TYR A 229 -22.65 36.90 2.28
N GLU A 230 -23.55 37.68 2.90
CA GLU A 230 -23.95 37.49 4.30
C GLU A 230 -25.14 36.54 4.39
N TRP A 231 -25.04 35.49 5.20
CA TRP A 231 -26.15 34.58 5.51
C TRP A 231 -25.93 33.66 6.72
#